data_AF-A0A8S1VIA9-F1
#
_entry.id   AF-A0A8S1VIA9-F1
#
_cell.length_a   1.000
_cell.length_b   1.000
_cell.length_c   1.000
_cell.angle_alpha   90.00
_cell.angle_beta   90.00
_cell.angle_gamma   90.00
#
_symmetry.space_group_name_H-M   'P 1'
#
loop_
_entity.id
_entity.type
_entity.pdbx_description
1 polymer ?
#
loop_
_entity_poly.entity_id
_entity_poly.type
_entity_poly.pdbx_seq_one_letter_code
_entity_poly.pdbx_strand_id
1 'polypeptide(L)'
;MVYDDNKNANKRPIYYVEKSQQKGYYSIKYRVTWIDNLQRRIIVTAQVTSDITVKEFLQMVIEEFNKTFIKAEIELFFFLNDFNIYELYEMDEYERPDEELPSYDENQKLCQLKTKSFALKQTQIILNSLMVSSLSDHPVLQVTNISNK
;
A
#
# COMPACT_ATOMS: atom_id res chain seq x y z
N MET A 1 -3.68 40.65 -27.75
CA MET A 1 -2.70 39.77 -27.08
C MET A 1 -3.43 39.05 -25.97
N VAL A 2 -3.82 37.80 -26.24
CA VAL A 2 -4.51 36.94 -25.28
C VAL A 2 -3.44 36.10 -24.63
N TYR A 3 -3.32 36.20 -23.30
CA TYR A 3 -2.58 35.23 -22.50
C TYR A 3 -3.49 34.01 -22.37
N ASP A 4 -3.00 32.84 -22.78
CA ASP A 4 -3.68 31.59 -22.42
C ASP A 4 -2.66 30.61 -21.85
N ASP A 5 -2.79 30.43 -20.54
CA ASP A 5 -2.09 29.49 -19.68
C ASP A 5 -2.47 28.06 -20.07
N ASN A 6 -1.50 27.27 -20.53
CA ASN A 6 -1.65 25.83 -20.58
C ASN A 6 -0.50 25.14 -19.86
N LYS A 7 -0.45 25.33 -18.54
CA LYS A 7 0.25 24.42 -17.63
C LYS A 7 -0.56 23.13 -17.52
N ASN A 8 -0.32 22.20 -18.44
CA ASN A 8 -0.65 20.79 -18.27
C ASN A 8 0.26 20.18 -17.19
N ALA A 9 -0.03 20.49 -15.92
CA ALA A 9 0.48 19.72 -14.81
C ALA A 9 -0.39 18.45 -14.70
N ASN A 10 0.19 17.31 -15.08
CA ASN A 10 -0.30 15.95 -14.90
C ASN A 10 -1.34 15.81 -13.77
N LYS A 11 -2.64 15.86 -14.10
CA LYS A 11 -3.72 15.55 -13.18
C LYS A 11 -3.78 14.03 -12.97
N ARG A 12 -2.94 13.52 -12.08
CA ARG A 12 -3.07 12.15 -11.57
C ARG A 12 -4.41 12.06 -10.82
N PRO A 13 -5.23 11.03 -11.05
CA PRO A 13 -6.47 10.87 -10.31
C PRO A 13 -6.16 10.65 -8.82
N ILE A 14 -6.88 11.37 -7.95
CA ILE A 14 -6.78 11.26 -6.50
C ILE A 14 -8.09 10.64 -5.99
N TYR A 15 -7.98 9.52 -5.27
CA TYR A 15 -9.12 8.84 -4.66
C TYR A 15 -9.12 9.08 -3.14
N TYR A 16 -10.28 9.50 -2.61
CA TYR A 16 -10.48 9.80 -1.19
C TYR A 16 -11.50 8.83 -0.58
N VAL A 17 -11.14 8.16 0.52
CA VAL A 17 -12.07 7.32 1.30
C VAL A 17 -11.90 7.55 2.81
N GLU A 18 -13.03 7.75 3.51
CA GLU A 18 -13.25 7.64 4.96
C GLU A 18 -14.11 6.38 5.20
N LYS A 19 -13.96 5.47 6.18
CA LYS A 19 -13.15 5.29 7.39
C LYS A 19 -13.27 3.82 7.86
N SER A 20 -12.23 3.26 8.48
CA SER A 20 -12.36 2.30 9.60
C SER A 20 -12.40 3.07 10.92
N GLN A 21 -13.28 2.66 11.83
CA GLN A 21 -13.43 3.29 13.14
C GLN A 21 -13.29 2.23 14.24
N GLN A 22 -12.23 2.29 15.03
CA GLN A 22 -12.25 1.68 16.35
C GLN A 22 -13.01 2.63 17.29
N LYS A 23 -14.15 2.17 17.83
CA LYS A 23 -14.97 2.93 18.79
C LYS A 23 -14.28 3.02 20.15
N GLY A 24 -13.40 4.01 20.30
CA GLY A 24 -12.86 4.45 21.58
C GLY A 24 -13.00 5.96 21.74
N TYR A 25 -13.22 6.43 22.97
CA TYR A 25 -13.35 7.85 23.33
C TYR A 25 -12.09 8.70 23.01
N TYR A 26 -10.97 8.06 22.61
CA TYR A 26 -9.66 8.68 22.38
C TYR A 26 -9.03 8.28 21.04
N SER A 27 -9.80 8.33 19.94
CA SER A 27 -9.29 8.02 18.60
C SER A 27 -8.70 9.26 17.91
N ILE A 28 -7.52 9.09 17.28
CA ILE A 28 -6.81 10.10 16.50
C ILE A 28 -6.95 9.76 15.02
N LYS A 29 -7.13 10.80 14.18
CA LYS A 29 -7.11 10.63 12.73
C LYS A 29 -5.67 10.58 12.23
N TYR A 30 -5.35 9.53 11.49
CA TYR A 30 -4.11 9.35 10.76
C TYR A 30 -4.40 9.27 9.28
N ARG A 31 -3.48 9.82 8.48
CA ARG A 31 -3.56 9.84 7.03
C ARG A 31 -2.48 8.94 6.45
N VAL A 32 -2.84 8.08 5.52
CA VAL A 32 -1.88 7.27 4.77
C VAL A 32 -2.06 7.52 3.28
N THR A 33 -0.95 7.81 2.60
CA THR A 33 -0.93 7.95 1.15
C THR A 33 -0.18 6.78 0.54
N TRP A 34 -0.79 6.17 -0.47
CA TRP A 34 -0.13 5.20 -1.33
C TRP A 34 -0.10 5.75 -2.76
N ILE A 35 1.06 5.62 -3.41
CA ILE A 35 1.20 5.87 -4.83
C ILE A 35 1.46 4.53 -5.50
N ASP A 36 0.54 4.14 -6.37
CA ASP A 36 0.64 2.85 -7.05
C ASP A 36 1.61 2.89 -8.25
N ASN A 37 1.80 1.73 -8.89
CA ASN A 37 2.67 1.58 -10.05
C ASN A 37 2.22 2.42 -11.26
N LEU A 38 0.94 2.78 -11.33
CA LEU A 38 0.36 3.67 -12.34
C LEU A 38 0.40 5.14 -11.90
N GLN A 39 1.16 5.45 -10.85
CA GLN A 39 1.35 6.80 -10.33
C GLN A 39 0.06 7.46 -9.82
N ARG A 40 -0.99 6.68 -9.56
CA ARG A 40 -2.25 7.14 -8.98
C ARG A 40 -2.07 7.32 -7.49
N ARG A 41 -2.62 8.40 -6.95
CA ARG A 41 -2.53 8.71 -5.51
C ARG A 41 -3.81 8.25 -4.83
N ILE A 42 -3.69 7.34 -3.88
CA ILE A 42 -4.81 6.90 -3.05
C ILE A 42 -4.54 7.31 -1.61
N ILE A 43 -5.53 7.94 -0.99
CA ILE A 43 -5.43 8.48 0.35
C ILE A 43 -6.48 7.81 1.22
N VAL A 44 -6.03 7.17 2.30
CA VAL A 44 -6.88 6.58 3.33
C VAL A 44 -6.71 7.39 4.61
N THR A 45 -7.84 7.66 5.28
CA THR A 45 -7.83 8.21 6.64
C THR A 45 -8.36 7.15 7.61
N ALA A 46 -7.52 6.74 8.55
CA ALA A 46 -7.86 5.79 9.59
C ALA A 46 -8.02 6.53 10.94
N GLN A 47 -9.10 6.24 11.65
CA GLN A 47 -9.35 6.81 12.98
C GLN A 47 -9.22 5.73 14.04
N VAL A 48 -8.09 5.75 14.75
CA VAL A 48 -7.63 4.67 15.64
C VAL A 48 -7.10 5.24 16.95
N THR A 49 -7.02 4.44 17.99
CA THR A 49 -6.33 4.85 19.22
C THR A 49 -4.82 4.95 18.95
N SER A 50 -4.13 5.87 19.62
CA SER A 50 -2.69 6.08 19.35
C SER A 50 -1.75 5.09 20.05
N ASP A 51 -2.29 4.24 20.92
CA ASP A 51 -1.54 3.25 21.68
C ASP A 51 -1.27 1.94 20.92
N ILE A 52 -1.87 1.79 19.73
CA ILE A 52 -1.60 0.66 18.82
C ILE A 52 -0.20 0.75 18.21
N THR A 53 0.29 -0.39 17.77
CA THR A 53 1.56 -0.52 17.04
C THR A 53 1.42 -0.12 15.57
N VAL A 54 2.55 0.18 14.93
CA VAL A 54 2.63 0.41 13.47
C VAL A 54 2.12 -0.82 12.70
N LYS A 55 2.40 -2.03 13.17
CA LYS A 55 1.91 -3.28 12.56
C LYS A 55 0.38 -3.38 12.56
N GLU A 56 -0.24 -3.18 13.72
CA GLU A 56 -1.70 -3.19 13.85
C GLU A 56 -2.34 -2.07 13.00
N PHE A 57 -1.69 -0.91 12.95
CA PHE A 57 -2.13 0.19 12.11
C PHE A 57 -2.07 -0.16 10.61
N LEU A 58 -0.98 -0.77 10.15
CA LEU A 58 -0.81 -1.22 8.77
C LEU A 58 -1.93 -2.18 8.37
N GLN A 59 -2.24 -3.18 9.19
CA GLN A 59 -3.34 -4.13 8.91
C GLN A 59 -4.66 -3.38 8.62
N MET A 60 -5.04 -2.45 9.49
CA MET A 60 -6.27 -1.67 9.31
C MET A 60 -6.24 -0.77 8.07
N VAL A 61 -5.09 -0.14 7.79
CA VAL A 61 -4.93 0.75 6.65
C VAL A 61 -5.02 -0.03 5.33
N ILE A 62 -4.39 -1.21 5.25
CA ILE A 62 -4.43 -2.09 4.09
C ILE A 62 -5.86 -2.58 3.81
N GLU A 63 -6.62 -2.94 4.85
CA GLU A 63 -8.05 -3.27 4.70
C GLU A 63 -8.86 -2.11 4.10
N GLU A 64 -8.60 -0.88 4.54
CA GLU A 64 -9.28 0.31 4.01
C GLU A 64 -8.87 0.64 2.57
N PHE A 65 -7.59 0.43 2.22
CA PHE A 65 -7.15 0.51 0.82
C PHE A 65 -7.89 -0.50 -0.05
N ASN A 66 -7.98 -1.77 0.38
CA ASN A 66 -8.72 -2.81 -0.35
C ASN A 66 -10.19 -2.44 -0.58
N LYS A 67 -10.89 -1.93 0.44
CA LYS A 67 -12.27 -1.44 0.30
C LYS A 67 -12.36 -0.26 -0.68
N THR A 68 -11.39 0.64 -0.64
CA THR A 68 -11.31 1.81 -1.54
C THR A 68 -11.19 1.37 -3.00
N PHE A 69 -10.37 0.37 -3.29
CA PHE A 69 -10.18 -0.15 -4.64
C PHE A 69 -11.40 -0.85 -5.20
N ILE A 70 -12.02 -1.72 -4.39
CA ILE A 70 -13.27 -2.38 -4.76
C ILE A 70 -14.33 -1.33 -5.12
N LYS A 71 -14.49 -0.30 -4.28
CA LYS A 71 -15.46 0.78 -4.51
C LYS A 71 -15.15 1.62 -5.74
N ALA A 72 -13.88 1.83 -6.06
CA ALA A 72 -13.44 2.63 -7.19
C ALA A 72 -13.45 1.85 -8.52
N GLU A 73 -13.90 0.59 -8.52
CA GLU A 73 -13.85 -0.33 -9.68
C GLU A 73 -12.43 -0.42 -10.28
N ILE A 74 -11.42 -0.26 -9.43
CA ILE A 74 -10.02 -0.34 -9.86
C ILE A 74 -9.60 -1.79 -9.76
N GLU A 75 -9.42 -2.45 -10.91
CA GLU A 75 -8.67 -3.70 -10.98
C GLU A 75 -7.23 -3.43 -10.55
N LEU A 76 -6.92 -3.76 -9.30
CA LEU A 76 -5.56 -3.72 -8.79
C LEU A 76 -5.02 -5.13 -8.70
N PHE A 77 -4.20 -5.45 -9.70
CA PHE A 77 -3.53 -6.73 -9.88
C PHE A 77 -2.52 -7.10 -8.77
N PHE A 78 -2.21 -6.22 -7.80
CA PHE A 78 -1.02 -6.40 -6.95
C PHE A 78 -1.18 -6.06 -5.47
N PHE A 79 -2.39 -5.84 -4.96
CA PHE A 79 -2.58 -5.87 -3.50
C PHE A 79 -2.68 -7.32 -3.05
N LEU A 80 -1.53 -7.92 -2.76
CA LEU A 80 -1.49 -9.15 -1.99
C LEU A 80 -2.08 -8.82 -0.62
N ASN A 81 -3.03 -9.62 -0.14
CA ASN A 81 -3.60 -9.52 1.22
C ASN A 81 -2.54 -9.72 2.34
N ASP A 82 -1.28 -9.90 1.95
CA ASP A 82 -0.17 -9.96 2.88
C ASP A 82 0.23 -8.54 3.29
N PHE A 83 -0.15 -8.12 4.50
CA PHE A 83 0.25 -6.82 5.03
C PHE A 83 1.76 -6.75 5.34
N ASN A 84 2.46 -7.90 5.44
CA ASN A 84 3.88 -7.94 5.77
C ASN A 84 4.78 -7.46 4.63
N ILE A 85 4.24 -7.31 3.42
CA ILE A 85 4.96 -6.74 2.27
C ILE A 85 4.90 -5.21 2.25
N TYR A 86 4.20 -4.56 3.19
CA TYR A 86 4.10 -3.11 3.24
C TYR A 86 4.83 -2.52 4.43
N GLU A 87 5.43 -1.37 4.18
CA GLU A 87 6.15 -0.58 5.17
C GLU A 87 5.61 0.84 5.20
N LEU A 88 5.71 1.45 6.38
CA LEU A 88 5.28 2.82 6.64
C LEU A 88 6.50 3.74 6.66
N TYR A 89 6.44 4.85 5.95
CA TYR A 89 7.50 5.83 5.84
C TYR A 89 7.02 7.22 6.24
N GLU A 90 7.97 8.07 6.63
CA GLU A 90 7.76 9.52 6.63
C GLU A 90 7.49 9.99 5.18
N MET A 91 6.74 11.07 5.06
CA MET A 91 6.39 11.63 3.75
C MET A 91 7.43 12.66 3.34
N ASP A 92 7.85 12.61 2.07
CA ASP A 92 8.54 13.73 1.43
C ASP A 92 7.55 14.89 1.13
N GLU A 93 8.07 15.98 0.56
CA GLU A 93 7.26 17.14 0.14
C GLU A 93 6.19 16.80 -0.92
N TYR A 94 6.29 15.64 -1.58
CA TYR A 94 5.37 15.14 -2.60
C TYR A 94 4.43 14.04 -2.08
N GLU A 95 4.36 13.81 -0.77
CA GLU A 95 3.56 12.77 -0.11
C GLU A 95 3.94 11.35 -0.55
N ARG A 96 5.20 11.15 -0.92
CA ARG A 96 5.81 9.85 -1.24
C ARG A 96 6.61 9.35 -0.04
N PRO A 97 6.98 8.06 -0.01
CA PRO A 97 7.97 7.58 0.96
C PRO A 97 9.24 8.42 0.85
N ASP A 98 9.64 9.05 1.95
CA ASP A 98 10.98 9.64 2.07
C ASP A 98 11.99 8.50 2.22
N GLU A 99 12.64 8.14 1.11
CA GLU A 99 13.59 7.03 1.07
C GLU A 99 14.97 7.37 1.67
N GLU A 100 15.20 8.63 2.04
CA GLU A 100 16.40 9.02 2.81
C GLU A 100 16.27 8.63 4.29
N LEU A 101 15.04 8.35 4.75
CA LEU A 101 14.73 7.90 6.10
C LEU A 101 14.36 6.42 6.13
N PRO A 102 14.69 5.69 7.22
CA PRO A 102 14.24 4.32 7.39
C PRO A 102 12.72 4.25 7.55
N SER A 103 12.14 3.10 7.21
CA SER A 103 10.76 2.79 7.57
C SER A 103 10.56 2.79 9.09
N TYR A 104 9.32 3.02 9.52
CA TYR A 104 8.95 2.92 10.93
C TYR A 104 9.01 1.47 11.42
N ASP A 105 9.52 1.25 12.63
CA ASP A 105 9.53 -0.06 13.28
C ASP A 105 8.09 -0.53 13.51
N GLU A 106 7.78 -1.75 13.07
CA GLU A 106 6.44 -2.34 13.16
C GLU A 106 5.91 -2.45 14.59
N ASN A 107 6.80 -2.52 15.60
CA ASN A 107 6.46 -2.65 17.01
C ASN A 107 6.36 -1.30 17.72
N GLN A 108 6.74 -0.20 17.06
CA GLN A 108 6.63 1.15 17.62
C GLN A 108 5.16 1.53 17.75
N LYS A 109 4.79 2.24 18.83
CA LYS A 109 3.44 2.75 19.00
C LYS A 109 3.23 4.04 18.21
N LEU A 110 2.03 4.24 17.65
CA LEU A 110 1.72 5.46 16.89
C LEU A 110 1.89 6.73 17.72
N CYS A 111 1.61 6.68 19.03
CA CYS A 111 1.78 7.82 19.94
C CYS A 111 3.24 8.25 20.13
N GLN A 112 4.21 7.41 19.76
CA GLN A 112 5.64 7.72 19.78
C GLN A 112 6.10 8.40 18.49
N LEU A 113 5.27 8.38 17.43
CA LEU A 113 5.57 8.98 16.15
C LEU A 113 5.27 10.48 16.20
N LYS A 114 6.13 11.28 15.55
CA LYS A 114 5.99 12.74 15.53
C LYS A 114 4.92 13.21 14.54
N THR A 115 4.56 12.37 13.58
CA THR A 115 3.62 12.69 12.50
C THR A 115 2.35 11.87 12.62
N LYS A 116 1.30 12.36 11.95
CA LYS A 116 0.03 11.66 11.75
C LYS A 116 -0.23 11.37 10.28
N SER A 117 0.73 11.66 9.40
CA SER A 117 0.65 11.45 7.97
C SER A 117 1.82 10.59 7.52
N PHE A 118 1.51 9.51 6.80
CA PHE A 118 2.49 8.51 6.41
C PHE A 118 2.38 8.11 4.94
N ALA A 119 3.50 7.79 4.33
CA ALA A 119 3.52 7.15 3.03
C ALA A 119 3.61 5.62 3.20
N LEU A 120 2.85 4.90 2.39
CA LEU A 120 2.90 3.45 2.31
C LEU A 120 3.78 3.03 1.14
N LYS A 121 4.69 2.08 1.35
CA LYS A 121 5.52 1.49 0.28
C LYS A 121 5.41 -0.03 0.30
N GLN A 122 5.30 -0.63 -0.87
CA GLN A 122 5.42 -2.07 -1.04
C GLN A 122 6.90 -2.46 -1.12
N THR A 123 7.34 -3.40 -0.29
CA THR A 123 8.70 -3.93 -0.30
C THR A 123 8.91 -4.87 -1.50
N GLN A 124 9.97 -4.62 -2.26
CA GLN A 124 10.26 -5.37 -3.50
C GLN A 124 10.81 -6.79 -3.25
N ILE A 125 11.29 -7.08 -2.03
CA ILE A 125 12.01 -8.32 -1.72
C ILE A 125 11.11 -9.56 -1.88
N ILE A 126 9.80 -9.45 -1.59
CA ILE A 126 8.87 -10.59 -1.65
C ILE A 126 8.26 -10.77 -3.06
N LEU A 127 8.20 -9.73 -3.88
CA LEU A 127 7.74 -9.84 -5.28
C LEU A 127 8.63 -10.79 -6.09
N ASN A 128 9.95 -10.72 -5.92
CA ASN A 128 10.87 -11.64 -6.59
C ASN A 128 10.73 -13.08 -6.08
N SER A 129 10.45 -13.28 -4.78
CA SER A 129 10.24 -14.63 -4.23
C SER A 129 8.92 -15.25 -4.69
N LEU A 130 7.83 -14.49 -4.81
CA LEU A 130 6.52 -14.97 -5.27
C LEU A 130 6.49 -15.25 -6.78
N MET A 131 7.25 -14.47 -7.57
CA MET A 131 7.41 -14.70 -9.02
C MET A 131 8.31 -15.91 -9.32
N VAL A 132 9.20 -16.29 -8.41
CA VAL A 132 10.05 -17.49 -8.55
C VAL A 132 9.25 -18.76 -8.20
N SER A 133 8.40 -18.73 -7.18
CA SER A 133 7.57 -19.89 -6.80
C SER A 133 6.53 -20.28 -7.86
N SER A 134 6.06 -19.33 -8.67
CA SER A 134 5.10 -19.56 -9.74
C SER A 134 5.73 -20.11 -11.03
N LEU A 135 7.06 -20.02 -11.18
CA LEU A 135 7.81 -20.62 -12.28
C LEU A 135 8.34 -22.03 -11.96
N SER A 136 8.36 -22.43 -10.68
CA SER A 136 8.82 -23.75 -10.25
C SER A 136 7.76 -24.86 -10.30
N ASP A 137 6.49 -24.55 -10.55
CA ASP A 137 5.39 -25.52 -10.60
C ASP A 137 5.04 -25.96 -12.04
N HIS A 138 6.05 -26.16 -12.90
CA HIS A 138 5.84 -26.96 -14.10
C HIS A 138 6.03 -28.45 -13.79
N PRO A 139 4.97 -29.28 -13.83
CA PRO A 139 5.16 -30.72 -13.78
C PRO A 139 5.93 -31.13 -15.03
N VAL A 140 7.13 -31.68 -14.84
CA VAL A 140 7.86 -32.39 -15.88
C VAL A 140 6.94 -33.50 -16.39
N LEU A 141 6.40 -33.34 -17.59
CA LEU A 141 5.72 -34.42 -18.30
C LEU A 141 6.74 -35.55 -18.49
N GLN A 142 6.64 -36.58 -17.65
CA GLN A 142 7.31 -37.85 -17.90
C GLN A 142 6.73 -38.42 -19.18
N VAL A 143 7.48 -38.32 -20.28
CA VAL A 143 7.17 -39.03 -21.52
C VAL A 143 7.41 -40.52 -21.28
N THR A 144 6.34 -41.25 -20.97
CA THR A 144 6.35 -42.72 -20.97
C THR A 144 6.45 -43.21 -22.42
N ASN A 145 7.64 -43.65 -22.81
CA ASN A 145 7.84 -44.40 -24.05
C ASN A 145 7.14 -45.77 -23.93
N ILE A 146 5.95 -45.88 -24.49
CA ILE A 146 5.30 -47.18 -24.72
C ILE A 146 5.84 -47.72 -26.05
N SER A 147 6.84 -48.60 -25.97
CA SER A 147 7.30 -49.38 -27.13
C SER A 147 6.38 -50.58 -27.30
N ASN A 148 5.51 -50.54 -28.31
CA ASN A 148 4.76 -51.71 -28.76
C ASN A 148 5.74 -52.76 -29.32
N LYS A 149 5.63 -54.00 -28.84
CA LYS A 149 6.10 -55.19 -29.53
C LYS A 149 5.18 -56.35 -29.25
#